data_AF-A0A9P1JPQ5-F1
#
_entry.id   AF-A0A9P1JPQ5-F1
#
_cell.length_a   1.000
_cell.length_b   1.000
_cell.length_c   1.000
_cell.angle_alpha   90.00
_cell.angle_beta   90.00
_cell.angle_gamma   90.00
#
_symmetry.space_group_name_H-M   'P 1'
#
loop_
_entity.id
_entity.type
_entity.pdbx_description
1 polymer ?
#
loop_
_entity_poly.entity_id
_entity_poly.type
_entity_poly.pdbx_seq_one_letter_code
_entity_poly.pdbx_strand_id
1 'polypeptide(L)'
;MFPVEAALSTAAAQEKLDRGVRLYFGEQKHPKPVANLGEWATNKKTNAFNKTDREACEWVFLSAVLELQERARKQGGDAVINIKSNYKNTETNSNTEYMCGAGNIMAGVALKGTVVKLGAK
;
A
#
# COMPACT_ATOMS: atom_id res chain seq x y z
N MET A 1 12.64 2.79 -7.40
CA MET A 1 11.69 1.97 -6.60
C MET A 1 12.21 1.96 -5.18
N PHE A 2 11.34 1.76 -4.21
CA PHE A 2 11.70 1.78 -2.79
C PHE A 2 11.25 0.48 -2.12
N PRO A 3 11.99 -0.03 -1.13
CA PRO A 3 11.62 -1.25 -0.42
C PRO A 3 10.38 -1.05 0.44
N VAL A 4 9.37 -1.89 0.23
CA VAL A 4 8.12 -1.94 1.01
C VAL A 4 8.42 -2.15 2.50
N GLU A 5 9.33 -3.07 2.81
CA GLU A 5 9.68 -3.40 4.19
C GLU A 5 10.23 -2.18 4.94
N ALA A 6 11.11 -1.38 4.30
CA ALA A 6 11.64 -0.18 4.94
C ALA A 6 10.53 0.83 5.29
N ALA A 7 9.55 1.01 4.40
CA ALA A 7 8.43 1.92 4.64
C ALA A 7 7.49 1.40 5.74
N LEU A 8 7.23 0.09 5.80
CA LEU A 8 6.40 -0.56 6.83
C LEU A 8 7.08 -0.66 8.19
N SER A 9 8.42 -0.69 8.22
CA SER A 9 9.22 -0.74 9.45
C SER A 9 9.44 0.62 10.09
N THR A 10 8.99 1.72 9.48
CA THR A 10 9.05 3.05 10.11
C THR A 10 8.17 3.11 11.36
N ALA A 11 8.57 3.90 12.36
CA ALA A 11 7.78 4.07 13.59
C ALA A 11 6.35 4.56 13.30
N ALA A 12 6.20 5.49 12.35
CA ALA A 12 4.89 5.98 11.92
C ALA A 12 4.04 4.86 11.30
N ALA A 13 4.64 3.98 10.50
CA ALA A 13 3.91 2.85 9.94
C ALA A 13 3.49 1.86 11.03
N GLN A 14 4.39 1.48 11.93
CA GLN A 14 4.05 0.54 13.01
C GLN A 14 2.96 1.05 13.95
N GLU A 15 2.87 2.37 14.16
CA GLU A 15 1.82 2.99 14.96
C GLU A 15 0.48 3.09 14.22
N LYS A 16 0.50 3.43 12.92
CA LYS A 16 -0.72 3.71 12.14
C LYS A 16 -1.32 2.48 11.47
N LEU A 17 -0.50 1.48 11.14
CA LEU A 17 -0.93 0.29 10.41
C LEU A 17 -1.96 -0.49 11.22
N ASP A 18 -3.07 -0.81 10.56
CA ASP A 18 -4.11 -1.63 11.15
C ASP A 18 -3.68 -3.10 11.15
N ARG A 19 -3.50 -3.69 12.32
CA ARG A 19 -3.09 -5.10 12.44
C ARG A 19 -4.22 -6.09 12.10
N GLY A 20 -5.46 -5.62 12.00
CA GLY A 20 -6.62 -6.40 11.60
C GLY A 20 -6.74 -6.58 10.09
N VAL A 21 -6.08 -5.73 9.28
CA VAL A 21 -6.05 -5.87 7.82
C VAL A 21 -4.68 -6.30 7.32
N ARG A 22 -4.60 -7.54 6.83
CA ARG A 22 -3.36 -8.11 6.27
C ARG A 22 -3.08 -7.55 4.89
N LEU A 23 -1.80 -7.30 4.59
CA LEU A 23 -1.37 -6.72 3.32
C LEU A 23 -0.43 -7.72 2.63
N TYR A 24 -0.73 -8.05 1.37
CA TYR A 24 0.09 -8.93 0.55
C TYR A 24 0.45 -8.22 -0.75
N PHE A 25 1.74 -7.96 -0.92
CA PHE A 25 2.34 -7.26 -2.05
C PHE A 25 2.68 -8.23 -3.17
N GLY A 26 2.32 -7.85 -4.39
CA GLY A 26 2.42 -8.66 -5.58
C GLY A 26 1.89 -10.08 -5.40
N GLU A 27 2.77 -11.05 -5.63
CA GLU A 27 2.51 -12.49 -5.58
C GLU A 27 2.91 -13.13 -4.24
N GLN A 28 2.96 -12.33 -3.17
CA GLN A 28 3.19 -12.86 -1.83
C GLN A 28 2.18 -13.97 -1.50
N LYS A 29 2.67 -15.07 -0.93
CA LYS A 29 1.82 -16.18 -0.50
C LYS A 29 0.82 -15.68 0.54
N HIS A 30 -0.46 -15.88 0.25
CA HIS A 30 -1.56 -15.55 1.14
C HIS A 30 -2.53 -16.73 1.25
N PRO A 31 -3.30 -16.82 2.36
CA PRO A 31 -4.40 -17.76 2.47
C PRO A 31 -5.39 -17.60 1.32
N LYS A 32 -6.12 -18.68 1.01
CA LYS A 32 -7.17 -18.62 -0.02
C LYS A 32 -8.29 -17.70 0.47
N PRO A 33 -8.65 -16.63 -0.26
CA PRO A 33 -9.73 -15.75 0.13
C PRO A 33 -11.07 -16.48 0.09
N VAL A 34 -11.87 -16.29 1.13
CA VAL A 34 -13.26 -16.78 1.20
C VAL A 34 -14.22 -15.89 0.42
N ALA A 35 -13.89 -14.61 0.24
CA ALA A 35 -14.63 -13.68 -0.60
C ALA A 35 -13.69 -12.65 -1.25
N ASN A 36 -13.97 -12.32 -2.52
CA ASN A 36 -13.33 -11.20 -3.21
C ASN A 36 -14.27 -10.01 -3.19
N LEU A 37 -13.81 -8.87 -2.66
CA LEU A 37 -14.61 -7.66 -2.43
C LEU A 37 -14.30 -6.54 -3.43
N GLY A 38 -13.49 -6.85 -4.44
CA GLY A 38 -13.15 -5.96 -5.55
C GLY A 38 -11.72 -5.42 -5.51
N GLU A 39 -11.27 -4.89 -6.65
CA GLU A 39 -9.99 -4.21 -6.79
C GLU A 39 -10.14 -2.71 -6.53
N TRP A 40 -9.22 -2.16 -5.74
CA TRP A 40 -9.21 -0.77 -5.33
C TRP A 40 -7.86 -0.14 -5.65
N ALA A 41 -7.90 1.06 -6.23
CA ALA A 41 -6.74 1.88 -6.48
C ALA A 41 -6.70 3.03 -5.48
N THR A 42 -5.48 3.42 -5.10
CA THR A 42 -5.16 4.56 -4.26
C THR A 42 -4.17 5.43 -5.01
N ASN A 43 -4.28 6.74 -4.82
CA ASN A 43 -3.34 7.71 -5.39
C ASN A 43 -3.14 8.80 -4.34
N LYS A 44 -2.03 8.69 -3.62
CA LYS A 44 -1.67 9.63 -2.56
C LYS A 44 -0.51 10.49 -3.02
N LYS A 45 -0.55 11.75 -2.59
CA LYS A 45 0.51 12.74 -2.81
C LYS A 45 0.77 13.47 -1.50
N THR A 46 2.02 13.76 -1.23
CA THR A 46 2.45 14.55 -0.08
C THR A 46 3.42 15.64 -0.50
N ASN A 47 3.58 16.65 0.35
CA ASN A 47 4.58 17.69 0.17
C ASN A 47 5.97 17.12 0.51
N ALA A 48 6.84 17.06 -0.50
CA ALA A 48 8.23 16.62 -0.38
C ALA A 48 9.21 17.77 -0.10
N PHE A 49 8.70 19.01 0.00
CA PHE A 49 9.51 20.18 0.30
C PHE A 49 10.28 19.99 1.61
N ASN A 50 11.60 20.18 1.53
CA ASN A 50 12.55 20.02 2.63
C ASN A 50 12.58 18.62 3.26
N LYS A 51 12.17 17.57 2.53
CA LYS A 51 12.34 16.16 2.92
C LYS A 51 13.20 15.44 1.90
N THR A 52 13.88 14.38 2.33
CA THR A 52 14.52 13.49 1.35
C THR A 52 13.46 12.74 0.55
N ASP A 53 13.80 12.34 -0.68
CA ASP A 53 12.90 11.55 -1.53
C ASP A 53 12.41 10.30 -0.79
N ARG A 54 13.30 9.66 -0.03
CA ARG A 54 12.99 8.48 0.78
C ARG A 54 11.92 8.77 1.83
N GLU A 55 12.12 9.77 2.68
CA GLU A 55 11.15 10.11 3.74
C GLU A 55 9.79 10.49 3.15
N ALA A 56 9.79 11.28 2.07
CA ALA A 56 8.57 11.66 1.39
C ALA A 56 7.84 10.43 0.82
N CYS A 57 8.59 9.51 0.21
CA CYS A 57 8.08 8.25 -0.34
C CYS A 57 7.54 7.30 0.72
N GLU A 58 8.24 7.12 1.84
CA GLU A 58 7.80 6.27 2.96
C GLU A 58 6.50 6.82 3.54
N TRP A 59 6.41 8.14 3.71
CA TRP A 59 5.21 8.81 4.22
C TRP A 59 3.98 8.66 3.31
N VAL A 60 4.16 8.91 2.01
CA VAL A 60 3.05 8.80 1.05
C VAL A 60 2.66 7.33 0.83
N PHE A 61 3.62 6.40 0.90
CA PHE A 61 3.36 4.98 0.85
C PHE A 61 2.51 4.52 2.02
N LEU A 62 2.87 4.91 3.24
CA LEU A 62 2.05 4.64 4.43
C LEU A 62 0.63 5.16 4.25
N SER A 63 0.48 6.38 3.76
CA SER A 63 -0.84 6.98 3.49
C SER A 63 -1.66 6.18 2.47
N ALA A 64 -1.02 5.62 1.44
CA ALA A 64 -1.68 4.80 0.42
C ALA A 64 -2.11 3.43 0.99
N VAL A 65 -1.24 2.81 1.78
CA VAL A 65 -1.54 1.56 2.48
C VAL A 65 -2.69 1.71 3.47
N LEU A 66 -2.70 2.78 4.27
CA LEU A 66 -3.79 3.04 5.22
C LEU A 66 -5.14 3.23 4.51
N GLU A 67 -5.16 3.88 3.34
CA GLU A 67 -6.36 3.97 2.52
C GLU A 67 -6.83 2.60 2.04
N LEU A 68 -5.93 1.73 1.58
CA LEU A 68 -6.27 0.35 1.22
C LEU A 68 -6.85 -0.41 2.42
N GLN A 69 -6.27 -0.26 3.61
CA GLN A 69 -6.78 -0.89 4.83
C GLN A 69 -8.16 -0.36 5.21
N GLU A 70 -8.38 0.95 5.10
CA GLU A 70 -9.68 1.54 5.34
C GLU A 70 -10.73 1.04 4.34
N ARG A 71 -10.37 0.96 3.05
CA ARG A 71 -11.22 0.36 2.02
C ARG A 71 -11.55 -1.09 2.35
N ALA A 72 -10.57 -1.87 2.81
CA ALA A 72 -10.81 -3.24 3.23
C ALA A 72 -11.85 -3.33 4.34
N ARG A 73 -11.68 -2.54 5.40
CA ARG A 73 -12.66 -2.47 6.51
C ARG A 73 -14.05 -2.05 6.03
N LYS A 74 -14.14 -1.02 5.20
CA LYS A 74 -15.41 -0.52 4.65
C LYS A 74 -16.16 -1.56 3.82
N GLN A 75 -15.42 -2.38 3.07
CA GLN A 75 -15.98 -3.46 2.26
C GLN A 75 -16.22 -4.75 3.07
N GLY A 76 -15.85 -4.80 4.36
CA GLY A 76 -15.98 -6.00 5.20
C GLY A 76 -14.89 -7.06 4.97
N GLY A 77 -13.77 -6.66 4.36
CA GLY A 77 -12.58 -7.47 4.13
C GLY A 77 -11.56 -7.35 5.27
N ASP A 78 -10.73 -8.38 5.39
CA ASP A 78 -9.67 -8.50 6.41
C ASP A 78 -8.27 -8.58 5.77
N ALA A 79 -8.18 -8.52 4.45
CA ALA A 79 -6.91 -8.43 3.76
C ALA A 79 -7.00 -7.68 2.43
N VAL A 80 -5.84 -7.20 1.98
CA VAL A 80 -5.63 -6.69 0.63
C VAL A 80 -4.50 -7.49 0.00
N ILE A 81 -4.80 -8.16 -1.11
CA ILE A 81 -3.87 -8.99 -1.87
C ILE A 81 -3.54 -8.34 -3.21
N ASN A 82 -2.55 -8.88 -3.93
CA ASN A 82 -2.12 -8.37 -5.22
C ASN A 82 -1.80 -6.87 -5.18
N ILE A 83 -1.20 -6.38 -4.08
CA ILE A 83 -0.84 -4.97 -3.98
C ILE A 83 0.31 -4.69 -4.93
N LYS A 84 0.03 -3.89 -5.96
CA LYS A 84 0.95 -3.50 -7.02
C LYS A 84 1.00 -1.98 -7.13
N SER A 85 2.12 -1.46 -7.62
CA SER A 85 2.24 -0.02 -7.88
C SER A 85 1.56 0.32 -9.20
N ASN A 86 0.90 1.47 -9.30
CA ASN A 86 0.24 1.94 -10.51
C ASN A 86 0.69 3.37 -10.84
N TYR A 87 1.90 3.51 -11.38
CA TYR A 87 2.42 4.82 -11.74
C TYR A 87 2.09 5.13 -13.20
N LYS A 88 1.37 6.24 -13.46
CA LYS A 88 0.93 6.66 -14.80
C LYS A 88 0.19 5.56 -15.59
N ASN A 89 -0.72 4.81 -14.94
CA ASN A 89 -1.43 3.66 -15.54
C ASN A 89 -0.52 2.48 -15.94
N THR A 90 0.74 2.47 -15.49
CA THR A 90 1.64 1.34 -15.63
C THR A 90 1.68 0.57 -14.32
N GLU A 91 1.10 -0.62 -14.34
CA GLU A 91 1.09 -1.53 -13.21
C GLU A 91 2.48 -2.19 -13.09
N THR A 92 3.12 -2.02 -11.94
CA THR A 92 4.37 -2.69 -11.59
C THR A 92 4.11 -3.65 -10.45
N ASN A 93 4.29 -4.94 -10.73
CA ASN A 93 4.15 -6.00 -9.75
C ASN A 93 5.49 -6.27 -9.07
N SER A 94 5.53 -6.11 -7.75
CA SER A 94 6.72 -6.33 -6.94
C SER A 94 6.31 -6.80 -5.54
N ASN A 95 6.98 -7.85 -5.05
CA ASN A 95 6.67 -8.43 -3.73
C ASN A 95 7.33 -7.66 -2.58
N THR A 96 8.39 -6.90 -2.87
CA THR A 96 9.26 -6.25 -1.89
C THR A 96 9.47 -4.77 -2.16
N GLU A 97 9.00 -4.26 -3.30
CA GLU A 97 9.29 -2.91 -3.76
C GLU A 97 8.01 -2.19 -4.21
N TYR A 98 8.02 -0.86 -4.10
CA TYR A 98 6.95 -0.01 -4.61
C TYR A 98 7.51 1.15 -5.44
N MET A 99 6.67 1.65 -6.33
CA MET A 99 6.99 2.79 -7.16
C MET A 99 6.53 4.08 -6.49
N CYS A 100 7.48 4.98 -6.26
CA CYS A 100 7.23 6.33 -5.78
C CYS A 100 7.75 7.32 -6.80
N GLY A 101 6.89 8.25 -7.22
CA GLY A 101 7.31 9.42 -7.98
C GLY A 101 7.65 10.54 -7.02
N ALA A 102 8.90 10.59 -6.55
CA ALA A 102 9.42 11.73 -5.82
C ALA A 102 9.90 12.81 -6.81
N GLY A 103 9.53 14.05 -6.56
CA GLY A 103 10.05 15.22 -7.26
C GLY A 103 10.27 16.37 -6.28
N ASN A 104 10.92 17.43 -6.75
CA ASN A 104 11.41 18.55 -5.93
C ASN A 104 10.37 19.20 -5.00
N ILE A 105 9.07 19.05 -5.29
CA ILE A 105 7.98 19.67 -4.51
C ILE A 105 7.00 18.63 -3.96
N MET A 106 6.79 17.51 -4.66
CA MET A 106 5.80 16.51 -4.28
C MET A 106 6.31 15.10 -4.50
N ALA A 107 5.95 14.22 -3.57
CA ALA A 107 6.08 12.77 -3.74
C ALA A 107 4.71 12.14 -3.87
N GLY A 108 4.57 11.21 -4.80
CA GLY A 108 3.33 10.50 -5.08
C GLY A 108 3.52 8.99 -5.14
N VAL A 109 2.62 8.26 -4.49
CA VAL A 109 2.53 6.80 -4.56
C VAL A 109 1.10 6.43 -4.95
N ALA A 110 1.01 5.58 -5.94
CA ALA A 110 -0.25 5.01 -6.38
C ALA A 110 -0.15 3.49 -6.27
N LEU A 111 -1.03 2.90 -5.45
CA LEU A 111 -1.09 1.46 -5.24
C LEU A 111 -2.45 0.95 -5.68
N LYS A 112 -2.48 -0.26 -6.20
CA LYS A 112 -3.70 -0.98 -6.55
C LYS A 112 -3.66 -2.33 -5.87
N GLY A 113 -4.76 -2.75 -5.26
CA GLY A 113 -4.85 -4.03 -4.58
C GLY A 113 -6.27 -4.56 -4.56
N THR A 114 -6.41 -5.87 -4.44
CA THR A 114 -7.71 -6.53 -4.32
C THR A 114 -8.07 -6.70 -2.86
N VAL A 115 -9.17 -6.11 -2.44
CA VAL A 115 -9.72 -6.33 -1.11
C VAL A 115 -10.37 -7.69 -1.08
N VAL A 116 -10.01 -8.49 -0.09
CA VAL A 116 -10.53 -9.82 0.12
C VAL A 116 -10.85 -10.07 1.59
N LYS A 117 -11.69 -11.06 1.81
CA LYS A 117 -11.92 -11.65 3.12
C LYS A 117 -11.16 -12.97 3.15
N LEU A 118 -10.18 -13.12 4.04
CA LEU A 118 -9.50 -14.41 4.25
C LEU A 118 -10.25 -15.27 5.25
N GLY A 119 -11.13 -14.66 6.06
CA GLY A 119 -11.88 -15.40 7.07
C GLY A 119 -10.97 -15.97 8.15
N ALA A 120 -9.85 -15.28 8.44
CA ALA A 120 -8.99 -15.61 9.57
C ALA A 120 -9.85 -15.55 10.84
N LYS A 121 -10.16 -16.74 11.34
CA LYS A 121 -10.87 -17.00 12.59
C LYS A 121 -9.86 -17.53 13.59
#